data_AF-A0AA88W3G8-F1
#
_entry.id   AF-A0AA88W3G8-F1
#
_cell.length_a   1.000
_cell.length_b   1.000
_cell.length_c   1.000
_cell.angle_alpha   90.00
_cell.angle_beta   90.00
_cell.angle_gamma   90.00
#
_symmetry.space_group_name_H-M   'P 1'
#
loop_
_entity.id
_entity.type
_entity.pdbx_description
1 polymer ?
#
loop_
_entity_poly.entity_id
_entity_poly.type
_entity_poly.pdbx_seq_one_letter_code
_entity_poly.pdbx_strand_id
1 'polypeptide(L)'
;MHTEISIVYGNMALDASAVVIDHTSYAVSKTDGDHTLIASDYFIESDVILGSTKIEALVLFNGIGHLLNAANSLVLKVLSASSAAYSASPKSTIPC
;
A
#
# COMPACT_ATOMS: atom_id res chain seq x y z
N MET A 1 -10.53 -6.74 -13.43
CA MET A 1 -10.86 -5.73 -12.40
C MET A 1 -9.54 -5.36 -11.76
N HIS A 2 -8.95 -4.23 -12.12
CA HIS A 2 -7.65 -3.79 -11.62
C HIS A 2 -7.92 -2.97 -10.36
N THR A 3 -7.71 -3.56 -9.19
CA THR A 3 -7.89 -2.87 -7.91
C THR A 3 -6.54 -2.29 -7.53
N GLU A 4 -6.31 -1.00 -7.76
CA GLU A 4 -5.05 -0.36 -7.36
C GLU A 4 -5.12 0.08 -5.90
N ILE A 5 -4.33 -0.56 -5.03
CA ILE A 5 -4.17 -0.15 -3.63
C ILE A 5 -3.19 1.00 -3.58
N SER A 6 -3.68 2.16 -3.13
CA SER A 6 -2.84 3.32 -2.86
C SER A 6 -2.55 3.40 -1.37
N ILE A 7 -1.29 3.63 -1.03
CA ILE A 7 -0.82 3.72 0.35
C ILE A 7 -0.99 5.16 0.89
N VAL A 8 -1.73 6.02 0.18
CA VAL A 8 -1.74 7.47 0.40
C VAL A 8 -3.11 8.00 0.79
N TYR A 9 -3.10 8.84 1.83
CA TYR A 9 -4.19 9.60 2.43
C TYR A 9 -5.33 10.00 1.46
N GLY A 10 -6.44 9.26 1.55
CA GLY A 10 -7.68 9.54 0.84
C GLY A 10 -8.79 8.60 1.27
N ASN A 11 -9.78 9.11 2.00
CA ASN A 11 -10.72 8.39 2.87
C ASN A 11 -11.62 7.36 2.15
N MET A 12 -11.31 6.05 2.27
CA MET A 12 -12.26 4.92 2.16
C MET A 12 -11.64 3.71 2.87
N ALA A 13 -11.86 3.60 4.19
CA ALA A 13 -11.47 2.42 4.97
C ALA A 13 -12.48 1.29 4.73
N LEU A 14 -11.99 0.12 4.25
CA LEU A 14 -12.80 -1.07 3.98
C LEU A 14 -13.22 -1.81 5.26
N ASP A 15 -12.39 -1.73 6.31
CA ASP A 15 -12.61 -2.20 7.69
C ASP A 15 -11.51 -1.60 8.59
N ALA A 16 -11.81 -1.26 9.84
CA ALA A 16 -10.84 -0.67 10.77
C ALA A 16 -9.70 -1.64 11.14
N SER A 17 -9.90 -2.94 10.95
CA SER A 17 -8.88 -3.96 11.22
C SER A 17 -8.09 -4.41 9.98
N ALA A 18 -8.45 -3.91 8.80
CA ALA A 18 -7.78 -4.29 7.56
C ALA A 18 -6.46 -3.52 7.38
N VAL A 19 -5.40 -4.25 7.03
CA VAL A 19 -4.08 -3.68 6.68
C VAL A 19 -3.69 -4.13 5.27
N VAL A 20 -2.68 -3.49 4.69
CA VAL A 20 -2.11 -3.95 3.42
C VAL A 20 -1.26 -5.19 3.67
N ILE A 21 -1.45 -6.21 2.83
CA ILE A 21 -0.72 -7.47 2.85
C ILE A 21 -0.15 -7.69 1.45
N ASP A 22 1.14 -8.01 1.35
CA ASP A 22 1.81 -8.33 0.08
C ASP A 22 2.78 -9.49 0.27
N HIS A 23 2.58 -10.58 -0.46
CA HIS A 23 3.41 -11.79 -0.35
C HIS A 23 4.67 -11.74 -1.23
N THR A 24 4.81 -10.71 -2.05
CA THR A 24 5.90 -10.58 -3.03
C THR A 24 6.84 -9.42 -2.69
N SER A 25 6.29 -8.33 -2.15
CA SER A 25 7.01 -7.08 -1.91
C SER A 25 6.87 -6.64 -0.45
N TYR A 26 7.37 -7.47 0.46
CA TYR A 26 7.40 -7.20 1.91
C TYR A 26 8.83 -7.25 2.44
N ALA A 27 9.08 -6.53 3.53
CA ALA A 27 10.34 -6.58 4.23
C ALA A 27 10.40 -7.83 5.12
N VAL A 28 11.30 -8.75 4.79
CA VAL A 28 11.57 -9.94 5.62
C VAL A 28 12.13 -9.49 6.97
N SER A 29 11.36 -9.68 8.03
CA SER A 29 11.79 -9.44 9.41
C SER A 29 11.50 -10.66 10.27
N LYS A 30 12.21 -10.80 11.39
CA LYS A 30 11.97 -11.90 12.35
C LYS A 30 10.59 -11.81 13.02
N THR A 31 9.91 -10.67 12.91
CA THR A 31 8.69 -10.35 13.64
C THR A 31 7.45 -10.25 12.75
N ASP A 32 7.61 -10.12 11.43
CA ASP A 32 6.50 -10.01 10.48
C ASP A 32 6.24 -11.37 9.82
N GLY A 33 5.32 -12.13 10.42
CA GLY A 33 4.81 -13.39 9.85
C GLY A 33 3.58 -13.22 8.96
N ASP A 34 2.97 -12.03 8.99
CA ASP A 34 1.70 -11.75 8.32
C ASP A 34 1.89 -10.97 7.00
N HIS A 35 3.15 -10.72 6.60
CA HIS A 35 3.53 -9.99 5.39
C HIS A 35 2.87 -8.60 5.28
N THR A 36 2.84 -7.88 6.41
CA THR A 36 2.17 -6.58 6.56
C THR A 36 3.12 -5.40 6.47
N LEU A 37 4.43 -5.63 6.60
CA LEU A 37 5.44 -4.62 6.42
C LEU A 37 5.84 -4.54 4.94
N ILE A 38 5.11 -3.73 4.19
CA ILE A 38 5.24 -3.57 2.74
C ILE A 38 6.51 -2.78 2.44
N ALA A 39 7.29 -3.26 1.47
CA ALA A 39 8.46 -2.56 0.94
C ALA A 39 8.15 -2.12 -0.49
N SER A 40 8.11 -0.82 -0.74
CA SER A 40 7.67 -0.27 -2.03
C SER A 40 8.53 0.89 -2.51
N ASP A 41 8.75 0.92 -3.81
CA ASP A 41 9.30 2.03 -4.59
C ASP A 41 8.35 2.52 -5.69
N TYR A 42 7.07 2.12 -5.65
CA TYR A 42 6.05 2.54 -6.60
C TYR A 42 5.56 3.97 -6.29
N PHE A 43 6.46 4.93 -6.40
CA PHE A 43 6.17 6.35 -6.20
C PHE A 43 5.54 7.01 -7.42
N ILE A 44 4.89 8.14 -7.20
CA ILE A 44 4.56 9.07 -8.27
C ILE A 44 5.82 9.63 -8.91
N GLU A 45 5.88 9.68 -10.24
CA GLU A 45 7.00 10.31 -10.97
C GLU A 45 6.82 11.83 -11.00
N SER A 46 7.14 12.51 -9.90
CA SER A 46 7.04 13.97 -9.80
C SER A 46 8.07 14.59 -8.86
N ASP A 47 9.04 15.32 -9.43
CA ASP A 47 10.06 16.07 -8.67
C ASP A 47 9.44 17.17 -7.79
N VAL A 48 8.26 17.69 -8.15
CA VAL A 48 7.55 18.70 -7.36
C VAL A 48 7.00 18.12 -6.06
N ILE A 49 6.61 16.85 -6.07
CA ILE A 49 6.03 16.17 -4.90
C ILE A 49 7.10 15.46 -4.08
N LEU A 50 8.03 14.75 -4.73
CA LEU A 50 9.09 13.98 -4.06
C LEU A 50 10.35 14.80 -3.75
N GLY A 51 10.51 15.96 -4.38
CA GLY A 51 11.76 16.70 -4.41
C GLY A 51 12.72 16.19 -5.48
N SER A 52 13.83 16.91 -5.69
CA SER A 52 14.85 16.59 -6.70
C SER A 52 15.78 15.45 -6.30
N THR A 53 15.74 15.02 -5.03
CA THR A 53 16.58 13.94 -4.52
C THR A 53 15.87 12.62 -4.68
N LYS A 54 16.46 11.69 -5.44
CA LYS A 54 15.89 10.36 -5.63
C LYS A 54 15.89 9.58 -4.32
N ILE A 55 14.79 8.89 -4.06
CA ILE A 55 14.70 7.91 -2.99
C ILE A 55 15.33 6.62 -3.52
N GLU A 56 16.55 6.30 -3.07
CA GLU A 56 17.30 5.13 -3.55
C GLU A 56 16.92 3.82 -2.85
N ALA A 57 16.23 3.91 -1.71
CA ALA A 57 15.83 2.77 -0.89
C ALA A 57 14.30 2.55 -0.94
N LEU A 58 13.87 1.31 -0.72
CA LEU A 58 12.46 0.98 -0.57
C LEU A 58 11.88 1.69 0.65
N VAL A 59 10.69 2.28 0.51
CA VAL A 59 9.93 2.80 1.64
C VAL A 59 9.16 1.67 2.30
N LEU A 60 9.24 1.62 3.63
CA LEU A 60 8.51 0.67 4.44
C LEU A 60 7.16 1.25 4.87
N PHE A 61 6.10 0.49 4.68
CA PHE A 61 4.74 0.85 5.08
C PHE A 61 4.10 -0.28 5.87
N ASN A 62 3.47 0.05 6.99
CA ASN A 62 2.62 -0.86 7.74
C ASN A 62 1.37 -0.08 8.19
N GLY A 63 0.21 -0.45 7.64
CA GLY A 63 -1.02 0.26 7.92
C GLY A 63 -2.16 -0.08 6.96
N ILE A 64 -3.19 0.75 6.99
CA ILE A 64 -4.42 0.59 6.22
C ILE A 64 -4.20 1.08 4.79
N GLY A 65 -4.61 0.27 3.80
CA GLY A 65 -4.59 0.64 2.39
C GLY A 65 -5.83 1.45 2.01
N HIS A 66 -5.68 2.42 1.12
CA HIS A 66 -6.76 3.28 0.67
C HIS A 66 -7.09 3.02 -0.80
N LEU A 67 -8.38 3.03 -1.12
CA LEU A 67 -8.88 2.97 -2.49
C LEU A 67 -9.08 4.38 -3.03
N LEU A 68 -8.63 4.60 -4.27
CA LEU A 68 -8.83 5.86 -4.97
C LEU A 68 -9.91 5.68 -6.03
N ASN A 69 -10.74 6.72 -6.21
CA ASN A 69 -11.65 6.77 -7.34
C ASN A 69 -10.90 7.20 -8.60
N ALA A 70 -10.71 6.29 -9.55
CA ALA A 70 -10.03 6.56 -10.82
C ALA A 70 -10.69 7.66 -11.66
N ALA A 71 -11.97 7.97 -11.42
CA ALA A 71 -12.66 9.08 -12.09
C ALA A 71 -12.41 10.45 -11.45
N ASN A 72 -11.75 10.53 -10.29
CA ASN A 72 -11.48 11.78 -9.60
C ASN A 72 -10.16 12.40 -10.09
N SER A 73 -10.26 13.49 -10.86
CA SER A 73 -9.10 14.20 -11.43
C SER A 73 -8.26 14.99 -10.42
N LEU A 74 -8.69 15.10 -9.17
CA LEU A 74 -8.01 15.88 -8.11
C LEU A 74 -7.21 15.00 -7.15
N VAL A 75 -7.39 13.68 -7.20
CA VAL A 75 -6.71 12.73 -6.32
C VAL A 75 -5.40 12.29 -6.93
N LEU A 76 -4.35 12.21 -6.12
CA LEU A 76 -3.01 11.80 -6.54
C LEU A 76 -2.55 10.56 -5.75
N LYS A 77 -2.10 9.53 -6.48
CA LYS A 77 -1.45 8.35 -5.91
C LYS A 77 0.04 8.62 -5.75
N VAL A 78 0.50 8.96 -4.55
CA VAL A 78 1.92 9.28 -4.29
C VAL A 78 2.78 8.02 -4.08
N LEU A 79 2.20 6.97 -3.51
CA LEU A 79 2.83 5.68 -3.22
C LEU A 79 1.77 4.58 -3.33
N SER A 80 2.11 3.47 -3.97
CA SER A 80 1.27 2.27 -4.01
C SER A 80 2.02 1.02 -3.57
N ALA A 81 1.28 -0.06 -3.30
CA ALA A 81 1.86 -1.38 -3.16
C ALA A 81 2.05 -2.03 -4.54
N SER A 82 2.59 -3.26 -4.59
CA SER A 82 2.62 -4.03 -5.83
C SER A 82 1.21 -4.41 -6.30
N SER A 83 1.08 -4.84 -7.54
CA SER A 83 -0.19 -5.34 -8.10
C SER A 83 -0.70 -6.63 -7.45
N ALA A 84 0.15 -7.33 -6.69
CA ALA A 84 -0.21 -8.54 -5.94
C ALA A 84 -0.70 -8.23 -4.51
N ALA A 85 -0.59 -6.98 -4.06
CA ALA A 85 -1.02 -6.58 -2.74
C ALA A 85 -2.56 -6.56 -2.64
N TYR A 86 -3.05 -6.87 -1.45
CA TYR A 86 -4.48 -6.77 -1.09
C TYR A 86 -4.62 -6.17 0.32
N SER A 87 -5.86 -5.84 0.72
CA SER A 87 -6.13 -5.40 2.10
C SER A 87 -7.14 -6.30 2.78
N ALA A 88 -6.78 -6.79 3.97
CA ALA A 88 -7.61 -7.65 4.80
C ALA A 88 -7.15 -7.60 6.26
N SER A 89 -7.99 -8.09 7.17
CA SER A 89 -7.60 -8.30 8.56
C SER A 89 -6.76 -9.58 8.65
N PRO A 90 -5.48 -9.51 9.07
CA PRO A 90 -4.58 -10.67 9.03
C PRO A 90 -5.03 -11.84 9.91
N LYS A 91 -5.82 -11.52 10.95
CA LYS A 91 -6.36 -12.49 11.92
C LYS A 91 -7.77 -12.96 11.59
N SER A 92 -8.35 -12.51 10.47
CA SER A 92 -9.68 -12.98 10.05
C SER A 92 -9.60 -14.47 9.71
N THR A 93 -10.37 -15.29 10.42
CA THR A 93 -10.51 -16.69 10.07
C THR A 93 -11.46 -16.79 8.90
N ILE A 94 -10.99 -17.27 7.74
CA ILE A 94 -11.88 -17.63 6.63
C ILE A 94 -12.41 -19.02 6.96
N PRO A 95 -13.70 -19.20 7.32
CA PRO A 95 -14.25 -20.54 7.47
C PRO A 95 -14.22 -21.23 6.09
N CYS A 96 -13.71 -22.47 6.09
CA CYS A 96 -13.61 -23.34 4.92
C CYS A 96 -14.97 -23.65 4.30
#